data_AF-A0A743PFP2-F1
#
_entry.id   AF-A0A743PFP2-F1
#
_cell.length_a   1.000
_cell.length_b   1.000
_cell.length_c   1.000
_cell.angle_alpha   90.00
_cell.angle_beta   90.00
_cell.angle_gamma   90.00
#
_symmetry.space_group_name_H-M   'P 1'
#
loop_
_entity.id
_entity.type
_entity.pdbx_description
1 polymer ?
#
loop_
_entity_poly.entity_id
_entity_poly.type
_entity_poly.pdbx_seq_one_letter_code
_entity_poly.pdbx_strand_id
1 'polypeptide(L)' 'MQEEYEKSKHDRSGSTRKIIRFEDPLLEQIESIAGNGNFSAWVKESCREKLRRLGIEPKG' A
#
# COMPACT_ATOMS: atom_id res chain seq x y z
N MET A 1 -0.34 21.14 -20.68
CA MET A 1 0.82 20.23 -20.85
C MET A 1 0.66 19.15 -19.80
N GLN A 2 0.52 17.89 -20.21
CA GLN A 2 0.43 16.76 -19.27
C GLN A 2 1.85 16.49 -18.77
N GLU A 3 2.04 16.62 -17.46
CA GLU A 3 3.33 16.42 -16.81
C GLU A 3 3.70 14.93 -16.88
N GLU A 4 4.62 14.64 -17.79
CA GLU A 4 5.29 13.36 -17.93
C GLU A 4 5.97 13.07 -16.59
N TYR A 5 5.42 12.12 -15.82
CA TYR A 5 6.02 11.64 -14.58
C TYR A 5 7.40 11.05 -14.93
N GLU A 6 8.44 11.85 -14.77
CA GLU A 6 9.82 11.40 -14.83
C GLU A 6 9.97 10.18 -13.93
N LYS A 7 10.28 9.03 -14.54
CA LYS A 7 10.51 7.77 -13.83
C LYS A 7 11.69 7.96 -12.87
N SER A 8 11.39 8.28 -11.62
CA SER A 8 12.39 8.43 -10.57
C SER A 8 13.17 7.13 -10.45
N LYS A 9 14.51 7.23 -10.46
CA LYS A 9 15.51 6.14 -10.41
C LYS A 9 15.45 5.25 -9.15
N HIS A 10 14.39 5.39 -8.35
CA HIS A 10 14.06 4.57 -7.19
C HIS A 10 12.99 3.52 -7.48
N ASP A 11 12.65 3.31 -8.75
CA ASP A 11 11.86 2.15 -9.19
C ASP A 11 12.67 0.88 -8.90
N ARG A 12 12.51 0.36 -7.68
CA ARG A 12 13.03 -0.96 -7.32
C ARG A 12 12.33 -1.94 -8.25
N SER A 13 13.10 -2.65 -9.08
CA SER A 13 12.56 -3.66 -10.00
C SER A 13 11.60 -4.59 -9.23
N GLY A 14 10.31 -4.51 -9.55
CA GLY A 14 9.25 -5.28 -8.92
C GLY A 14 8.27 -4.51 -8.00
N SER A 15 8.39 -3.19 -7.83
CA SER A 15 7.46 -2.41 -6.98
C SER A 15 6.79 -1.25 -7.72
N THR A 16 5.52 -1.41 -8.09
CA THR A 16 4.71 -0.31 -8.63
C THR A 16 4.19 0.59 -7.50
N ARG A 17 4.56 1.88 -7.50
CA ARG A 17 3.96 2.86 -6.57
C ARG A 17 2.52 3.14 -6.99
N LYS A 18 1.57 2.94 -6.08
CA LYS A 18 0.17 3.37 -6.24
C LYS A 18 -0.12 4.44 -5.19
N ILE A 19 -0.65 5.59 -5.63
CA ILE A 19 -1.15 6.65 -4.74
C ILE A 19 -2.65 6.38 -4.58
N ILE A 20 -3.07 6.04 -3.36
CA ILE A 20 -4.47 5.77 -3.01
C ILE A 20 -4.91 6.74 -1.91
N ARG A 21 -6.15 7.23 -1.98
CA ARG A 21 -6.74 8.08 -0.95
C ARG A 21 -7.51 7.21 0.03
N PHE A 22 -7.29 7.42 1.31
CA PHE A 22 -8.08 6.83 2.40
C PHE A 22 -9.02 7.89 2.96
N GLU A 23 -10.14 7.46 3.51
CA GLU A 23 -10.98 8.34 4.33
C GLU A 23 -10.26 8.63 5.65
N ASP A 24 -10.30 9.88 6.12
CA ASP A 24 -9.70 10.31 7.39
C ASP A 24 -10.05 9.40 8.59
N PRO A 25 -11.32 9.01 8.84
CA PRO A 25 -11.63 8.13 9.96
C PRO A 25 -11.03 6.73 9.82
N LEU A 26 -10.83 6.24 8.59
CA LEU A 26 -10.21 4.94 8.35
C LEU A 26 -8.69 5.01 8.57
N LEU A 27 -8.06 6.09 8.10
CA LEU A 27 -6.64 6.32 8.30
C LEU A 27 -6.31 6.42 9.79
N GLU A 28 -7.09 7.18 10.56
CA GLU A 28 -6.90 7.34 12.00
C GLU A 28 -6.97 6.00 12.75
N GLN A 29 -7.92 5.13 12.40
CA GLN A 29 -8.01 3.78 12.98
C GLN A 29 -6.79 2.92 12.66
N ILE A 30 -6.32 2.97 11.41
CA ILE A 30 -5.15 2.18 10.99
C ILE A 30 -3.90 2.71 11.70
N GLU A 31 -3.69 4.02 11.78
CA GLU A 31 -2.53 4.61 12.45
C GLU A 31 -2.54 4.34 13.96
N SER A 32 -3.72 4.33 14.58
CA SER A 32 -3.91 3.97 15.99
C SER A 32 -3.48 2.53 16.29
N ILE A 33 -3.80 1.58 15.39
CA ILE A 33 -3.47 0.16 15.56
C ILE A 33 -2.04 -0.18 15.12
N ALA A 34 -1.62 0.33 13.96
CA ALA A 34 -0.32 0.00 13.37
C ALA A 34 0.84 0.69 14.10
N GLY A 35 0.58 1.83 14.73
CA GLY A 35 1.60 2.71 15.29
C GLY A 35 2.32 3.51 14.20
N ASN A 36 2.90 4.65 14.63
CA ASN A 36 3.53 5.60 13.72
C ASN A 36 4.73 4.96 12.99
N GLY A 37 4.65 4.85 11.66
CA GLY A 37 5.69 4.28 10.79
C GLY A 37 5.37 2.91 10.17
N ASN A 38 4.35 2.19 10.65
CA ASN A 38 4.02 0.85 10.14
C ASN A 38 2.82 0.80 9.19
N PHE A 39 2.22 1.94 8.84
CA PHE A 39 1.04 2.01 7.98
C PHE A 39 1.20 1.21 6.68
N SER A 40 2.31 1.42 5.97
CA SER A 40 2.55 0.74 4.68
C SER A 40 2.73 -0.78 4.82
N ALA A 41 3.27 -1.25 5.94
CA ALA A 41 3.38 -2.68 6.23
C ALA A 41 2.01 -3.27 6.57
N TRP A 42 1.24 -2.56 7.41
CA TRP A 42 -0.11 -2.94 7.80
C TRP A 42 -1.04 -3.08 6.58
N VAL A 43 -1.03 -2.10 5.68
CA VAL A 43 -1.86 -2.15 4.46
C VAL A 43 -1.46 -3.31 3.55
N LYS A 44 -0.16 -3.61 3.41
CA LYS A 44 0.32 -4.75 2.62
C LYS A 44 -0.12 -6.09 3.22
N GLU A 45 0.00 -6.25 4.54
CA GLU A 45 -0.49 -7.43 5.25
C GLU A 45 -2.00 -7.61 5.05
N SER A 46 -2.79 -6.55 5.25
CA SER A 46 -4.24 -6.57 5.01
C SER A 46 -4.61 -6.97 3.58
N CYS A 47 -3.86 -6.50 2.57
CA CYS A 47 -4.03 -6.95 1.19
C CYS A 47 -3.70 -8.44 1.00
N ARG A 48 -2.60 -8.93 1.60
CA ARG A 48 -2.22 -10.35 1.54
C ARG A 48 -3.24 -11.25 2.20
N GLU A 49 -3.78 -10.84 3.35
CA GLU A 49 -4.86 -11.56 4.04
C GLU A 49 -6.13 -11.62 3.19
N LYS A 50 -6.52 -10.52 2.52
CA LYS A 50 -7.67 -10.51 1.63
C LYS A 50 -7.49 -11.48 0.45
N LEU A 51 -6.29 -11.57 -0.13
CA LEU A 51 -5.98 -12.56 -1.18
C LEU A 51 -6.10 -14.00 -0.65
N ARG A 52 -5.53 -14.28 0.53
CA ARG A 52 -5.63 -15.60 1.18
C ARG A 52 -7.08 -16.01 1.41
N ARG A 53 -7.94 -15.10 1.87
CA ARG A 53 -9.39 -15.35 2.06
C ARG A 53 -10.11 -15.70 0.76
N LEU A 54 -9.61 -15.20 -0.38
CA LEU A 54 -10.13 -15.53 -1.70
C LEU A 54 -9.51 -16.81 -2.29
N GLY A 55 -8.68 -17.53 -1.53
CA GLY A 55 -7.97 -18.72 -2.00
C GLY A 55 -6.82 -18.42 -2.95
N ILE A 56 -6.40 -17.16 -3.04
CA ILE A 56 -5.29 -16.73 -3.89
C ILE A 56 -4.04 -16.64 -3.02
N GLU A 57 -3.00 -17.41 -3.35
CA GLU A 57 -1.70 -17.28 -2.69
C GLU A 57 -1.08 -15.92 -3.02
N PRO A 58 -0.86 -15.05 -2.01
CA PRO A 58 -0.25 -13.75 -2.27
C PRO A 58 1.19 -13.95 -2.73
N LYS A 59 1.51 -13.41 -3.91
CA LYS A 59 2.87 -13.41 -4.45
C LYS A 59 3.60 -12.16 -3.94
N GLY A 60 4.67 -12.33 -3.18
CA GLY A 60 5.54 -11.24 -2.72
C GLY A 60 6.03 -11.36 -1.30
#